data_AF-A0AA43TKJ0-F1
#
_entry.id   AF-A0AA43TKJ0-F1
#
_cell.length_a   1.000
_cell.length_b   1.000
_cell.length_c   1.000
_cell.angle_alpha   90.00
_cell.angle_beta   90.00
_cell.angle_gamma   90.00
#
_symmetry.space_group_name_H-M   'P 1'
#
loop_
_entity.id
_entity.type
_entity.pdbx_description
1 polymer ?
#
loop_
_entity_poly.entity_id
_entity_poly.type
_entity_poly.pdbx_seq_one_letter_code
_entity_poly.pdbx_strand_id
1 'polypeptide(L)' 'MKTFFSIFRPSPFVKLAIAPEVLTALVEKGQIHATDFRCLDFGSKQIVWKIFLSLAKSKMNRLPVQLGKE' A
#
# COMPACT_ATOMS: atom_id res chain seq x y z
N MET A 1 21.18 13.36 26.64
CA MET A 1 20.32 13.36 25.44
C MET A 1 21.08 12.68 24.32
N LYS A 2 20.74 11.44 23.97
CA LYS A 2 21.46 10.64 22.98
C LYS A 2 20.81 10.86 21.62
N THR A 3 21.54 11.48 20.71
CA THR A 3 21.15 11.79 19.34
C THR A 3 21.05 10.51 18.51
N PHE A 4 19.83 10.10 18.17
CA PHE A 4 19.54 8.95 17.29
C PHE A 4 19.59 9.32 15.80
N PHE A 5 20.54 10.16 15.37
CA PHE A 5 20.72 10.47 13.95
C PHE A 5 21.68 9.47 13.31
N SER A 6 21.23 8.23 13.23
CA SER A 6 21.78 7.27 12.28
C SER A 6 20.64 6.86 11.35
N ILE A 7 21.00 6.46 10.13
CA ILE A 7 20.16 5.70 9.18
C ILE A 7 19.29 6.54 8.23
N PHE A 8 19.89 7.34 7.34
CA PHE A 8 19.32 7.55 6.00
C PHE A 8 20.45 7.65 4.96
N ARG A 9 21.16 6.54 4.74
CA ARG A 9 21.83 6.35 3.45
C ARG A 9 20.73 6.21 2.40
N PRO A 10 20.77 6.93 1.27
CA PRO A 10 19.81 6.73 0.19
C PRO A 10 20.03 5.33 -0.37
N SER A 11 19.21 4.39 0.08
CA SER A 11 19.02 3.11 -0.62
C SER A 11 18.59 3.44 -2.06
N PRO A 12 19.03 2.69 -3.08
CA PRO A 12 18.55 2.86 -4.45
C PRO A 12 17.09 2.41 -4.50
N PHE A 13 16.20 3.31 -4.10
CA PHE A 13 14.77 3.08 -4.12
C PHE A 13 14.29 3.17 -5.58
N VAL A 14 13.43 2.24 -5.97
CA VAL A 14 12.84 2.20 -7.31
C VAL A 14 11.57 3.04 -7.32
N LYS A 15 11.37 3.85 -8.37
CA LYS A 15 10.11 4.57 -8.59
C LYS A 15 9.08 3.62 -9.21
N LEU A 16 7.83 3.73 -8.78
CA LEU A 16 6.74 2.94 -9.35
C LEU A 16 6.44 3.41 -10.79
N ALA A 17 6.64 2.53 -11.77
CA ALA A 17 6.38 2.80 -13.19
C ALA A 17 5.03 2.23 -13.71
N ILE A 18 4.17 1.77 -12.79
CA ILE A 18 2.89 1.13 -13.11
C ILE A 18 1.78 2.15 -12.96
N ALA A 19 0.87 2.21 -13.94
CA ALA A 19 -0.31 3.07 -13.86
C ALA A 19 -1.21 2.65 -12.66
N PRO A 20 -1.82 3.61 -11.93
CA PRO A 20 -2.62 3.32 -10.74
C PRO A 20 -3.76 2.31 -10.96
N GLU A 21 -4.41 2.37 -12.12
CA GLU A 21 -5.56 1.52 -12.47
C GLU A 21 -5.11 0.06 -12.63
N VAL A 22 -3.97 -0.14 -13.29
CA VAL A 22 -3.36 -1.47 -13.48
C VAL A 22 -2.92 -2.02 -12.14
N LEU A 23 -2.26 -1.20 -11.31
CA LEU A 23 -1.82 -1.60 -9.98
C LEU A 23 -3.00 -2.04 -9.10
N THR A 24 -4.08 -1.27 -9.14
CA THR A 24 -5.33 -1.56 -8.42
C THR A 24 -5.89 -2.93 -8.82
N ALA A 25 -5.98 -3.22 -10.12
CA ALA A 25 -6.47 -4.50 -10.63
C ALA A 25 -5.59 -5.68 -10.23
N LEU A 26 -4.25 -5.51 -10.24
CA LEU A 26 -3.30 -6.55 -9.83
C LEU A 26 -3.40 -6.86 -8.34
N VAL A 27 -3.58 -5.83 -7.51
CA VAL A 27 -3.81 -5.98 -6.06
C VAL A 27 -5.16 -6.66 -5.80
N GLU A 28 -6.23 -6.29 -6.50
CA GLU A 28 -7.55 -6.92 -6.35
C GLU A 28 -7.54 -8.41 -6.67
N LYS A 29 -6.78 -8.80 -7.70
CA LYS A 29 -6.58 -10.20 -8.10
C LYS A 29 -5.65 -10.98 -7.17
N GLY A 30 -5.02 -10.32 -6.19
CA GLY A 30 -4.02 -10.94 -5.31
C GLY A 30 -2.71 -11.31 -6.01
N GLN A 31 -2.41 -10.69 -7.16
CA GLN A 31 -1.19 -10.94 -7.92
C GLN A 31 0.00 -10.14 -7.40
N ILE A 32 -0.27 -9.05 -6.66
CA ILE A 32 0.75 -8.23 -6.00
C ILE A 32 0.33 -8.00 -4.55
N HIS A 33 1.27 -8.19 -3.64
CA HIS A 33 1.09 -8.01 -2.20
C HIS A 33 1.75 -6.71 -1.70
N ALA A 34 1.28 -6.23 -0.55
CA ALA A 34 1.87 -5.06 0.11
C ALA A 34 3.37 -5.24 0.42
N THR A 35 3.82 -6.48 0.60
CA THR A 35 5.23 -6.85 0.84
C THR A 35 6.14 -6.58 -0.35
N ASP A 36 5.59 -6.60 -1.58
CA ASP A 36 6.36 -6.45 -2.81
C ASP A 36 6.88 -5.01 -2.99
N PHE A 37 6.32 -4.05 -2.23
CA PHE A 37 6.68 -2.64 -2.29
C PHE A 37 7.71 -2.21 -1.23
N ARG A 38 8.38 -3.16 -0.56
CA ARG A 38 9.34 -2.85 0.51
C ARG A 38 10.49 -1.95 0.06
N CYS A 39 10.94 -2.09 -1.19
CA CYS A 39 12.06 -1.35 -1.78
C CYS A 39 11.66 -0.03 -2.48
N LEU A 40 10.38 0.36 -2.41
CA LEU A 40 9.95 1.67 -2.91
C LEU A 40 10.44 2.82 -2.01
N ASP A 41 10.63 3.98 -2.62
CA ASP A 41 10.88 5.21 -1.88
C ASP A 41 9.65 5.61 -1.06
N PHE A 42 9.85 6.52 -0.10
CA PHE A 42 8.77 6.95 0.79
C PHE A 42 7.56 7.53 0.03
N GLY A 43 7.79 8.33 -1.01
CA GLY A 43 6.73 8.92 -1.82
C GLY A 43 5.95 7.86 -2.61
N SER A 44 6.66 6.95 -3.28
CA SER A 44 6.03 5.84 -4.00
C SER A 44 5.23 4.91 -3.07
N LYS A 45 5.72 4.66 -1.84
CA LYS A 45 4.98 3.88 -0.83
C LYS A 45 3.66 4.53 -0.42
N GLN A 46 3.63 5.86 -0.27
CA GLN A 46 2.40 6.57 0.07
C GLN A 46 1.33 6.41 -1.01
N ILE A 47 1.72 6.40 -2.29
CA ILE A 47 0.81 6.19 -3.42
C ILE A 47 0.20 4.79 -3.33
N VAL A 48 1.06 3.77 -3.18
CA VAL A 48 0.61 2.38 -3.02
C VAL A 48 -0.34 2.23 -1.84
N TRP A 49 -0.02 2.81 -0.68
CA TRP A 49 -0.87 2.74 0.50
C TRP A 49 -2.25 3.39 0.30
N LYS A 50 -2.33 4.52 -0.41
CA LYS A 50 -3.62 5.13 -0.77
C LYS A 50 -4.48 4.19 -1.62
N ILE A 51 -3.87 3.45 -2.55
CA ILE A 51 -4.57 2.44 -3.36
C ILE A 51 -5.08 1.30 -2.48
N PHE A 52 -4.23 0.71 -1.64
CA PHE A 52 -4.65 -0.34 -0.70
C PHE A 52 -5.79 0.11 0.22
N LEU A 53 -5.71 1.33 0.75
CA LEU A 53 -6.75 1.89 1.61
C LEU A 53 -8.07 2.09 0.85
N SER A 54 -8.01 2.61 -0.37
CA SER A 54 -9.18 2.78 -1.24
C SER A 54 -9.86 1.42 -1.55
N LEU A 55 -9.05 0.41 -1.86
CA LEU A 55 -9.51 -0.95 -2.11
C LEU A 55 -10.15 -1.59 -0.87
N ALA A 56 -9.54 -1.43 0.29
CA ALA A 56 -10.10 -1.93 1.56
C ALA A 56 -11.45 -1.25 1.87
N LYS A 57 -11.55 0.06 1.65
CA LYS A 57 -12.80 0.82 1.80
C LYS A 57 -13.89 0.34 0.83
N SER A 58 -13.53 0.12 -0.43
CA SER A 58 -14.43 -0.44 -1.45
C SER A 58 -14.94 -1.83 -1.07
N LYS A 59 -14.05 -2.72 -0.58
CA LYS A 59 -14.43 -4.05 -0.11
C LYS A 59 -15.32 -4.01 1.13
N MET A 60 -15.03 -3.14 2.10
CA MET A 60 -15.91 -2.95 3.27
C MET A 60 -17.30 -2.45 2.88
N ASN A 61 -17.39 -1.51 1.94
CA ASN A 61 -18.68 -1.01 1.47
C ASN A 61 -19.49 -2.05 0.67
N ARG A 62 -18.84 -3.06 0.08
CA ARG A 62 -19.49 -4.15 -0.64
C ARG A 62 -19.87 -5.34 0.25
N LEU A 63 -19.35 -5.42 1.46
CA LEU A 63 -19.79 -6.44 2.40
C LEU A 63 -21.15 -6.03 2.96
N PRO A 64 -22.18 -6.91 2.90
CA PRO A 64 -23.38 -6.67 3.68
C PRO A 64 -22.95 -6.62 5.15
N VAL A 65 -23.34 -5.54 5.83
CA VAL A 65 -23.27 -5.43 7.29
C VAL A 65 -24.09 -6.59 7.88
N GLN A 66 -23.44 -7.72 8.15
CA GLN A 66 -23.93 -8.73 9.09
C GLN A 66 -23.31 -8.39 10.44
N LEU A 67 -23.67 -7.22 10.98
CA LEU A 67 -23.35 -6.84 12.34
C LEU A 67 -24.49 -7.35 13.23
N GLY A 68 -24.23 -8.50 13.86
CA GLY A 68 -24.83 -8.98 15.11
C GLY A 68 -26.30 -8.63 15.37
N LYS A 69 -27.19 -9.55 15.02
CA LYS A 69 -28.38 -9.83 15.83
C LYS A 69 -28.14 -11.14 16.56
N GLU A 70 -27.69 -11.06 17.80
CA GLU A 70 -28.06 -11.98 18.88
C GLU A 70 -27.98 -11.23 20.21
#